data_AF-A0A5J4PXU5-F1
#
_entry.id   AF-A0A5J4PXU5-F1
#
_cell.length_a   1.000
_cell.length_b   1.000
_cell.length_c   1.000
_cell.angle_alpha   90.00
_cell.angle_beta   90.00
_cell.angle_gamma   90.00
#
_symmetry.space_group_name_H-M   'P 1'
#
loop_
_entity.id
_entity.type
_entity.pdbx_description
1 polymer ?
#
loop_
_entity_poly.entity_id
_entity_poly.type
_entity_poly.pdbx_seq_one_letter_code
_entity_poly.pdbx_strand_id
1 'polypeptide(L)'
;LSNKKTYMFIKALERADEFQTGEFKKWLQASNYDPQEKITAVIDIYNQLEIKEICENKIQEYDTKALNNLEAVTIDPVKKIELRSLAQNLMRREL
;
A
#
# COMPACT_ATOMS: atom_id res chain seq x y z
N LEU A 1 -3.74 -18.18 7.07
CA LEU A 1 -3.36 -16.83 6.58
C LEU A 1 -2.10 -16.35 7.29
N SER A 2 -1.08 -15.88 6.57
CA SER A 2 0.14 -15.31 7.17
C SER A 2 -0.15 -13.91 7.72
N ASN A 3 0.01 -13.69 9.03
CA ASN A 3 -0.14 -12.38 9.69
C ASN A 3 1.03 -11.43 9.34
N LYS A 4 1.23 -11.18 8.03
CA LYS A 4 2.30 -10.31 7.53
C LYS A 4 2.02 -8.87 7.95
N LYS A 5 3.06 -8.20 8.47
CA LYS A 5 3.02 -6.76 8.77
C LYS A 5 3.19 -5.96 7.48
N THR A 6 2.17 -5.97 6.62
CA THR A 6 2.18 -5.26 5.33
C THR A 6 1.95 -3.76 5.53
N TYR A 7 2.28 -2.95 4.52
CA TYR A 7 2.00 -1.52 4.54
C TYR A 7 0.50 -1.23 4.75
N MET A 8 -0.37 -1.90 3.99
CA MET A 8 -1.83 -1.80 4.14
C MET A 8 -2.29 -2.09 5.58
N PHE A 9 -1.77 -3.17 6.17
CA PHE A 9 -2.12 -3.56 7.53
C PHE A 9 -1.69 -2.52 8.57
N ILE A 10 -0.46 -1.99 8.45
CA ILE A 10 0.03 -0.93 9.34
C ILE A 10 -0.83 0.32 9.20
N LYS A 11 -1.17 0.73 7.96
CA LYS A 11 -2.02 1.91 7.72
C LYS A 11 -3.46 1.75 8.19
N ALA A 12 -3.98 0.52 8.16
CA ALA A 12 -5.26 0.19 8.76
C ALA A 12 -5.20 0.33 10.29
N LEU A 13 -4.19 -0.23 10.95
CA LEU A 13 -4.05 -0.11 12.41
C LEU A 13 -3.85 1.34 12.89
N GLU A 14 -3.18 2.19 12.12
CA GLU A 14 -3.00 3.62 12.44
C GLU A 14 -4.32 4.41 12.42
N ARG A 15 -5.34 3.94 11.69
CA ARG A 15 -6.60 4.65 11.45
C ARG A 15 -7.82 3.99 12.08
N ALA A 16 -7.69 2.71 12.41
CA ALA A 16 -8.75 1.93 13.01
C ALA A 16 -9.22 2.58 14.30
N ASP A 17 -10.53 2.68 14.47
CA ASP A 17 -11.12 3.01 15.75
C ASP A 17 -11.02 1.83 16.74
N GLU A 18 -11.57 2.00 17.94
CA GLU A 18 -11.52 0.95 18.97
C GLU A 18 -12.25 -0.34 18.53
N PHE A 19 -13.36 -0.21 17.78
CA PHE A 19 -14.15 -1.34 17.30
C PHE A 19 -13.37 -2.13 16.24
N GLN A 20 -12.87 -1.45 15.21
CA GLN A 20 -12.08 -2.02 14.13
C GLN A 20 -10.78 -2.63 14.64
N THR A 21 -10.12 -1.97 15.61
CA THR A 21 -8.94 -2.51 16.28
C THR A 21 -9.26 -3.80 17.05
N GLY A 22 -10.41 -3.85 17.72
CA GLY A 22 -10.92 -5.06 18.38
C GLY A 22 -11.11 -6.21 17.40
N GLU A 23 -11.77 -5.96 16.27
CA GLU A 23 -11.98 -6.96 15.22
C GLU A 23 -10.65 -7.44 14.61
N PHE A 24 -9.69 -6.55 14.35
CA PHE A 24 -8.35 -6.96 13.91
C PHE A 24 -7.68 -7.90 14.92
N LYS A 25 -7.70 -7.57 16.21
CA LYS A 25 -7.08 -8.40 17.26
C LYS A 25 -7.73 -9.77 17.34
N LYS A 26 -9.07 -9.83 17.26
CA LYS A 26 -9.83 -11.08 17.21
C LYS A 26 -9.38 -11.95 16.03
N TRP A 27 -9.31 -11.41 14.82
CA TRP A 27 -8.87 -12.16 13.64
C TRP A 27 -7.40 -12.58 13.67
N LEU A 28 -6.53 -11.83 14.35
CA LEU A 28 -5.12 -12.18 14.51
C LEU A 28 -4.88 -13.30 15.52
N GLN A 29 -5.73 -13.37 16.56
CA GLN A 29 -5.63 -14.35 17.66
C GLN A 29 -6.50 -15.60 17.44
N ALA A 30 -7.48 -15.55 16.53
CA ALA A 30 -8.33 -16.68 16.21
C ALA A 30 -7.48 -17.88 15.77
N SER A 31 -7.73 -19.04 16.39
CA SER A 31 -7.05 -20.31 16.11
C SER A 31 -7.92 -21.27 15.29
N ASN A 32 -9.25 -21.17 15.40
CA ASN A 32 -10.21 -21.93 14.62
C ASN A 32 -11.19 -20.96 13.93
N TYR A 33 -11.05 -20.80 12.62
CA TYR A 33 -11.85 -19.88 11.81
C TYR A 33 -11.87 -20.33 10.35
N ASP A 34 -12.91 -19.95 9.60
CA ASP A 34 -12.90 -20.08 8.15
C ASP A 34 -11.96 -19.03 7.55
N PRO A 35 -10.92 -19.43 6.79
CA PRO A 35 -10.05 -18.50 6.07
C PRO A 35 -10.79 -17.45 5.24
N GLN A 36 -11.93 -17.80 4.62
CA GLN A 36 -12.70 -16.87 3.78
C GLN A 36 -13.38 -15.80 4.62
N GLU A 37 -13.98 -16.18 5.76
CA GLU A 37 -14.58 -15.21 6.68
C GLU A 37 -13.56 -14.19 7.17
N LYS A 38 -12.34 -14.64 7.52
CA LYS A 38 -11.25 -13.74 7.92
C LYS A 38 -10.84 -12.80 6.80
N ILE A 39 -10.74 -13.30 5.57
CA ILE A 39 -10.37 -12.48 4.40
C ILE A 39 -11.42 -11.39 4.18
N THR A 40 -12.69 -11.78 4.12
CA THR A 40 -13.81 -10.84 3.92
C THR A 40 -13.84 -9.78 5.00
N ALA A 41 -13.77 -10.17 6.27
CA ALA A 41 -13.79 -9.22 7.37
C ALA A 41 -12.61 -8.23 7.35
N VAL A 42 -11.41 -8.70 7.00
CA VAL A 42 -10.23 -7.81 6.86
C VAL A 42 -10.37 -6.87 5.67
N ILE A 43 -10.92 -7.34 4.54
CA ILE A 43 -11.19 -6.51 3.36
C ILE A 43 -12.22 -5.44 3.68
N ASP A 44 -13.29 -5.79 4.40
CA ASP A 44 -14.34 -4.84 4.76
C ASP A 44 -13.80 -3.72 5.66
N ILE A 45 -12.94 -4.05 6.64
CA ILE A 45 -12.26 -3.04 7.45
C ILE A 45 -11.35 -2.15 6.59
N TYR A 46 -10.60 -2.72 5.63
CA TYR A 46 -9.78 -1.91 4.72
C TYR A 46 -10.60 -0.96 3.85
N ASN A 47 -11.78 -1.39 3.41
CA ASN A 47 -12.69 -0.55 2.63
C ASN A 47 -13.27 0.57 3.48
N GLN A 48 -13.71 0.29 4.71
CA GLN A 48 -14.20 1.30 5.66
C GLN A 48 -13.15 2.35 6.01
N LEU A 49 -11.88 1.95 6.04
CA LEU A 49 -10.74 2.81 6.35
C LEU A 49 -10.09 3.45 5.10
N GLU A 50 -10.68 3.24 3.92
CA GLU A 50 -10.20 3.79 2.63
C GLU A 50 -8.72 3.46 2.36
N ILE A 51 -8.25 2.29 2.79
CA ILE A 51 -6.83 1.90 2.75
C ILE A 51 -6.30 1.83 1.33
N LYS A 52 -7.16 1.46 0.37
CA LYS A 52 -6.81 1.47 -1.04
C LYS A 52 -6.38 2.86 -1.50
N GLU A 53 -7.20 3.87 -1.26
CA GLU A 53 -6.90 5.25 -1.67
C GLU A 53 -5.64 5.79 -0.98
N ILE A 54 -5.44 5.48 0.31
CA ILE A 54 -4.22 5.84 1.03
C ILE A 54 -2.97 5.22 0.39
N CYS A 55 -3.06 3.98 -0.07
CA CYS A 55 -1.96 3.32 -0.76
C CYS A 55 -1.72 3.91 -2.15
N GLU A 56 -2.77 4.15 -2.92
CA GLU A 56 -2.70 4.79 -4.25
C GLU A 56 -2.08 6.19 -4.18
N ASN A 57 -2.54 7.01 -3.22
CA ASN A 57 -1.96 8.33 -2.96
C ASN A 57 -0.48 8.25 -2.59
N LYS A 58 -0.08 7.23 -1.79
CA LYS A 58 1.33 7.04 -1.43
C LYS A 58 2.18 6.60 -2.61
N ILE A 59 1.64 5.76 -3.49
CA ILE A 59 2.29 5.36 -4.75
C ILE A 59 2.55 6.62 -5.59
N GLN A 60 1.52 7.43 -5.84
CA GLN A 60 1.64 8.66 -6.62
C GLN A 60 2.64 9.67 -6.01
N GLU A 61 2.66 9.79 -4.67
CA GLU A 61 3.62 10.63 -3.95
C GLU A 61 5.06 10.20 -4.25
N TYR A 62 5.36 8.90 -4.16
CA TYR A 62 6.69 8.39 -4.42
C TYR A 62 7.07 8.40 -5.89
N ASP A 63 6.10 8.20 -6.79
CA ASP A 63 6.31 8.32 -8.23
C ASP A 63 6.76 9.74 -8.60
N THR A 64 6.05 10.74 -8.07
CA THR A 64 6.38 12.15 -8.26
C THR A 64 7.76 12.47 -7.68
N LYS A 65 8.05 11.99 -6.47
CA LYS A 65 9.37 12.17 -5.83
C LYS A 65 10.49 11.55 -6.65
N ALA A 66 10.29 10.34 -7.18
CA ALA A 66 11.30 9.66 -7.99
C ALA A 66 11.62 10.43 -9.27
N LEU A 67 10.60 10.92 -9.99
CA LEU A 67 10.82 11.75 -11.19
C LEU A 67 11.51 13.06 -10.86
N ASN A 68 11.08 13.76 -9.80
CA ASN A 68 11.71 15.01 -9.38
C ASN A 68 13.19 14.81 -9.00
N ASN A 69 13.50 13.72 -8.31
CA ASN A 69 14.89 13.39 -7.97
C ASN A 69 15.72 13.09 -9.22
N LEU A 70 15.17 12.38 -10.21
CA LEU A 70 15.85 12.14 -11.49
C LEU A 70 16.09 13.46 -12.25
N GLU A 71 15.13 14.38 -12.22
CA GLU A 71 15.30 15.69 -12.87
C GLU A 71 16.34 16.59 -12.21
N ALA A 72 16.43 16.56 -10.88
CA ALA A 72 17.41 17.32 -10.12
C ALA A 72 18.87 16.94 -10.44
N VAL A 73 19.11 15.75 -11.02
CA VAL A 73 20.45 15.34 -11.46
C VAL A 73 20.87 16.18 -12.66
N THR A 74 21.88 17.05 -12.44
CA THR A 74 22.40 17.97 -13.46
C THR A 74 23.44 17.28 -14.35
N ILE A 75 22.94 16.47 -15.29
CA ILE A 75 23.73 15.83 -16.35
C ILE A 75 23.03 16.00 -17.69
N ASP A 76 23.72 15.67 -18.78
CA ASP A 76 23.13 15.59 -20.12
C ASP A 76 21.80 14.78 -20.07
N PRO A 77 20.65 15.37 -20.47
CA PRO A 77 19.36 14.70 -20.46
C PRO A 77 19.33 13.35 -21.18
N VAL A 78 20.18 13.16 -22.21
CA VAL A 78 20.28 11.89 -22.95
C VAL A 78 20.65 10.73 -22.01
N LYS A 79 21.44 10.99 -20.97
CA LYS A 79 21.85 9.99 -19.97
C LYS A 79 20.72 9.59 -19.01
N LYS A 80 19.63 10.36 -18.97
CA LYS A 80 18.46 10.09 -18.10
C LYS A 80 17.34 9.31 -18.81
N ILE A 81 17.43 9.11 -20.13
CA ILE A 81 16.34 8.52 -20.94
C ILE A 81 15.95 7.13 -20.44
N GLU A 82 16.92 6.22 -20.29
CA GLU A 82 16.64 4.84 -19.87
C GLU A 82 16.04 4.77 -18.46
N LEU A 83 16.54 5.58 -17.53
CA LEU A 83 16.00 5.65 -16.17
C LEU A 83 14.59 6.23 -16.14
N ARG A 84 14.30 7.23 -16.98
CA ARG A 84 12.95 7.80 -17.11
C ARG A 84 11.99 6.76 -17.69
N SER A 85 12.41 6.02 -18.71
CA SER A 85 11.61 4.94 -19.31
C SER A 85 11.31 3.83 -18.30
N LEU A 86 12.32 3.38 -17.55
CA LEU A 86 12.14 2.41 -16.48
C LEU A 86 11.17 2.92 -15.41
N ALA A 87 11.34 4.15 -14.95
CA ALA A 87 10.46 4.75 -13.94
C ALA A 87 8.99 4.80 -14.44
N GLN A 88 8.75 5.25 -15.66
CA GLN A 88 7.40 5.28 -16.25
C GLN A 88 6.78 3.89 -16.39
N ASN A 89 7.57 2.87 -16.74
CA ASN A 89 7.09 1.49 -16.82
C ASN A 89 6.74 0.90 -15.45
N LEU A 90 7.46 1.27 -14.40
CA LEU A 90 7.15 0.86 -13.03
C LEU A 90 5.85 1.51 -12.52
N MET A 91 5.62 2.78 -12.86
CA MET A 91 4.43 3.55 -12.45
C MET A 91 3.13 3.08 -13.09
N ARG A 92 3.20 2.53 -14.31
CA ARG A 92 2.03 2.05 -15.07
C ARG A 92 1.70 0.58 -14.88
N ARG A 93 2.31 -0.10 -13.90
CA ARG A 93 1.97 -1.50 -13.61
C ARG A 93 0.54 -1.57 -13.11
N GLU A 94 -0.27 -2.39 -13.76
CA GLU A 94 -1.56 -2.78 -13.21
C GLU A 94 -1.35 -3.52 -11.88
N LEU A 95 -2.19 -3.19 -10.90
CA LEU A 95 -2.26 -3.85 -9.59
C LEU A 95 -3.19 -5.07 -9.65
#